data_AF-A0AAW3ETC7-F1
#
_entry.id   AF-A0AAW3ETC7-F1
#
_cell.length_a   1.000
_cell.length_b   1.000
_cell.length_c   1.000
_cell.angle_alpha   90.00
_cell.angle_beta   90.00
_cell.angle_gamma   90.00
#
_symmetry.space_group_name_H-M   'P 1'
#
loop_
_entity.id
_entity.type
_entity.pdbx_description
1 polymer ?
#
loop_
_entity_poly.entity_id
_entity_poly.type
_entity_poly.pdbx_seq_one_letter_code
_entity_poly.pdbx_strand_id
1 'polypeptide(L)'
;MTTRRHFLKRGVLASSGALVTGALGGAFSLPAQARDEAWRMPDEGDRHAATWMAFGPSEAIWGARLLPVVRQNLAGIARAIAAHEPVKMLVREQEQETAARLCGASVELVPCEIDDLWMRDTGPVFVKGAAGQLGAVGFNFNGWGNKQEHEADAEVAGLVADRAGAARVATRLVLEGGGIEVDGEGTAIITESCVLNANRNPGLDKARCEAELSRLLGLRKIIWLPGIAGRDITDGHTDFYARFASPGVVVAGLDPDPSSYDHAVTQRHLAILRKASDAKGRPLKVVTLPGPGSVRARYENDQFAAGYINFYVCNRAVIAPEFGDAKADRNTRDVLTDLFPGREVIQLDIDGVAAGGGGIHCTTQQQPA
;
A
#
# COMPACT_ATOMS: atom_id res chain seq x y z
N MET A 1 -14.80 -29.65 1.59
CA MET A 1 -15.79 -29.32 2.64
C MET A 1 -16.16 -27.86 2.46
N THR A 2 -17.44 -27.63 2.19
CA THR A 2 -18.03 -26.37 1.70
C THR A 2 -18.14 -25.36 2.83
N THR A 3 -17.46 -24.22 2.70
CA THR A 3 -17.47 -23.13 3.67
C THR A 3 -18.74 -22.30 3.54
N ARG A 4 -19.45 -22.16 4.66
CA ARG A 4 -20.67 -21.35 4.80
C ARG A 4 -20.30 -19.88 4.96
N ARG A 5 -20.60 -19.05 3.96
CA ARG A 5 -20.86 -17.62 4.12
C ARG A 5 -22.06 -17.22 3.26
N HIS A 6 -23.24 -17.44 3.79
CA HIS A 6 -24.47 -16.79 3.34
C HIS A 6 -25.19 -16.29 4.59
N PHE A 7 -25.11 -14.98 4.83
CA PHE A 7 -26.01 -14.31 5.74
C PHE A 7 -27.26 -13.94 4.95
N LEU A 8 -28.38 -14.57 5.30
CA LEU A 8 -29.70 -14.30 4.73
C LEU A 8 -30.16 -12.88 5.12
N LYS A 9 -30.38 -12.01 4.13
CA LYS A 9 -31.39 -10.95 4.25
C LYS A 9 -32.63 -11.41 3.49
N ARG A 10 -33.70 -11.74 4.22
CA ARG A 10 -35.06 -11.87 3.69
C ARG A 10 -35.93 -10.76 4.24
N GLY A 11 -36.45 -9.95 3.32
CA GLY A 11 -37.57 -9.04 3.47
C GLY A 11 -37.95 -8.58 2.07
N VAL A 12 -38.86 -9.31 1.41
CA VAL A 12 -39.33 -9.04 0.04
C VAL A 12 -40.58 -8.16 0.09
N LEU A 13 -40.44 -6.98 -0.52
CA LEU A 13 -41.35 -6.21 -1.40
C LEU A 13 -42.87 -6.26 -1.18
N ALA A 14 -43.47 -5.05 -1.19
CA ALA A 14 -44.35 -4.64 -2.28
C ALA A 14 -44.59 -3.12 -2.29
N SER A 15 -44.07 -2.44 -3.31
CA SER A 15 -44.82 -1.38 -4.00
C SER A 15 -44.18 -1.07 -5.36
N SER A 16 -44.99 -1.31 -6.38
CA SER A 16 -44.80 -1.08 -7.80
C SER A 16 -44.51 0.39 -8.14
N GLY A 17 -43.56 0.65 -9.03
CA GLY A 17 -43.36 1.98 -9.60
C GLY A 17 -42.19 2.09 -10.59
N ALA A 18 -42.53 2.07 -11.88
CA ALA A 18 -41.80 2.62 -13.03
C ALA A 18 -40.30 2.29 -13.24
N LEU A 19 -40.05 1.49 -14.28
CA LEU A 19 -38.79 1.46 -15.03
C LEU A 19 -38.46 2.86 -15.58
N VAL A 20 -37.39 3.46 -15.07
CA VAL A 20 -36.63 4.50 -15.78
C VAL A 20 -35.25 3.93 -16.06
N THR A 21 -35.04 3.52 -17.30
CA THR A 21 -33.73 3.19 -17.86
C THR A 21 -32.91 4.46 -18.01
N GLY A 22 -32.26 4.88 -16.92
CA GLY A 22 -31.24 5.92 -16.93
C GLY A 22 -29.86 5.30 -17.10
N ALA A 23 -29.39 5.18 -18.34
CA ALA A 23 -27.98 4.92 -18.62
C ALA A 23 -27.17 6.18 -18.26
N LEU A 24 -26.78 6.30 -16.98
CA LEU A 24 -25.79 7.30 -16.57
C LEU A 24 -24.39 6.73 -16.80
N GLY A 25 -24.00 6.68 -18.07
CA GLY A 25 -22.59 6.71 -18.44
C GLY A 25 -22.04 8.09 -18.11
N GLY A 26 -21.77 8.34 -16.83
CA GLY A 26 -21.07 9.54 -16.40
C GLY A 26 -19.66 9.52 -16.98
N ALA A 27 -19.41 10.36 -17.98
CA ALA A 27 -18.06 10.53 -18.51
C ALA A 27 -17.12 10.94 -17.35
N PHE A 28 -16.01 10.22 -17.20
CA PHE A 28 -14.96 10.60 -16.27
C PHE A 28 -14.37 11.95 -16.71
N SER A 29 -14.82 13.02 -16.07
CA SER A 29 -14.31 14.39 -16.26
C SER A 29 -13.49 14.78 -15.05
N LEU A 30 -12.23 15.15 -15.27
CA LEU A 30 -11.35 15.72 -14.25
C LEU A 30 -11.80 17.16 -13.92
N PRO A 31 -11.73 17.60 -12.65
CA PRO A 31 -12.01 18.99 -12.32
C PRO A 31 -11.01 19.93 -13.05
N ALA A 32 -11.52 20.98 -13.67
CA ALA A 32 -10.70 22.06 -14.21
C ALA A 32 -10.31 22.97 -13.04
N GLN A 33 -9.11 22.78 -12.50
CA GLN A 33 -8.53 23.69 -11.51
C GLN A 33 -7.47 24.55 -12.17
N ALA A 34 -7.34 25.80 -11.70
CA ALA A 34 -6.26 26.71 -12.07
C ALA A 34 -4.91 26.00 -11.85
N ARG A 35 -3.82 26.49 -12.48
CA ARG A 35 -2.46 25.97 -12.30
C ARG A 35 -2.02 26.13 -10.84
N ASP A 36 -2.52 25.25 -9.98
CA ASP A 36 -2.10 25.08 -8.60
C ASP A 36 -0.67 24.55 -8.61
N GLU A 37 0.06 24.92 -7.58
CA GLU A 37 1.48 24.63 -7.36
C GLU A 37 1.84 23.21 -7.77
N ALA A 38 2.93 23.04 -8.54
CA ALA A 38 3.33 21.72 -9.00
C ALA A 38 3.71 20.83 -7.81
N TRP A 39 2.82 19.92 -7.45
CA TRP A 39 3.03 18.91 -6.43
C TRP A 39 4.03 17.86 -6.91
N ARG A 40 4.82 17.34 -5.98
CA ARG A 40 5.77 16.24 -6.19
C ARG A 40 5.66 15.26 -5.04
N MET A 41 5.43 13.99 -5.34
CA MET A 41 5.60 12.93 -4.35
C MET A 41 7.11 12.67 -4.16
N PRO A 42 7.66 12.82 -2.94
CA PRO A 42 9.05 12.47 -2.65
C PRO A 42 9.30 10.97 -2.80
N ASP A 43 10.58 10.59 -2.89
CA ASP A 43 10.98 9.17 -2.79
C ASP A 43 10.72 8.67 -1.36
N GLU A 44 10.37 7.40 -1.16
CA GLU A 44 10.19 6.86 0.20
C GLU A 44 11.50 6.88 1.00
N GLY A 45 12.65 6.85 0.35
CA GLY A 45 13.94 7.02 1.00
C GLY A 45 14.25 8.45 1.44
N ASP A 46 13.46 9.46 1.06
CA ASP A 46 13.68 10.84 1.53
C ASP A 46 13.42 10.94 3.06
N ARG A 47 13.87 12.03 3.68
CA ARG A 47 13.75 12.20 5.13
C ARG A 47 12.29 12.32 5.57
N HIS A 48 11.92 11.62 6.63
CA HIS A 48 10.57 11.63 7.22
C HIS A 48 10.45 12.54 8.44
N ALA A 49 9.28 13.16 8.59
CA ALA A 49 8.81 13.75 9.84
C ALA A 49 8.19 12.69 10.77
N ALA A 50 7.48 11.70 10.21
CA ALA A 50 6.83 10.62 10.95
C ALA A 50 6.44 9.46 10.01
N THR A 51 6.19 8.28 10.59
CA THR A 51 5.41 7.20 9.99
C THR A 51 4.01 7.15 10.61
N TRP A 52 2.99 7.00 9.78
CA TRP A 52 1.63 6.68 10.21
C TRP A 52 1.37 5.18 10.10
N MET A 53 0.64 4.62 11.07
CA MET A 53 0.18 3.23 11.12
C MET A 53 -1.25 3.14 11.69
N ALA A 54 -1.91 1.99 11.57
CA ALA A 54 -3.23 1.76 12.16
C ALA A 54 -3.29 0.46 12.98
N PHE A 55 -3.76 0.55 14.22
CA PHE A 55 -4.07 -0.56 15.11
C PHE A 55 -5.57 -0.89 14.99
N GLY A 56 -5.98 -1.34 13.80
CA GLY A 56 -7.39 -1.60 13.45
C GLY A 56 -7.85 -3.04 13.27
N PRO A 57 -7.05 -4.12 13.40
CA PRO A 57 -7.55 -5.47 13.10
C PRO A 57 -8.69 -5.86 14.05
N SER A 58 -9.78 -6.38 13.50
CA SER A 58 -10.95 -6.84 14.24
C SER A 58 -11.13 -8.37 14.16
N GLU A 59 -11.85 -8.97 15.10
CA GLU A 59 -12.17 -10.40 15.03
C GLU A 59 -13.06 -10.73 13.81
N ALA A 60 -13.89 -9.79 13.36
CA ALA A 60 -14.75 -9.99 12.19
C ALA A 60 -13.94 -10.22 10.90
N ILE A 61 -12.84 -9.50 10.75
CA ILE A 61 -11.95 -9.59 9.57
C ILE A 61 -10.91 -10.70 9.78
N TRP A 62 -10.22 -10.71 10.92
CA TRP A 62 -9.04 -11.54 11.17
C TRP A 62 -9.34 -12.88 11.85
N GLY A 63 -10.52 -13.01 12.46
CA GLY A 63 -10.89 -14.15 13.27
C GLY A 63 -10.09 -14.25 14.57
N ALA A 64 -10.63 -15.03 15.52
CA ALA A 64 -10.02 -15.19 16.85
C ALA A 64 -8.58 -15.73 16.84
N ARG A 65 -8.22 -16.48 15.78
CA ARG A 65 -6.88 -17.09 15.64
C ARG A 65 -5.81 -16.09 15.23
N LEU A 66 -6.09 -15.19 14.28
CA LEU A 66 -5.08 -14.26 13.76
C LEU A 66 -5.04 -12.96 14.57
N LEU A 67 -6.17 -12.52 15.14
CA LEU A 67 -6.28 -11.23 15.84
C LEU A 67 -5.16 -10.99 16.88
N PRO A 68 -4.78 -11.94 17.75
CA PRO A 68 -3.70 -11.70 18.71
C PRO A 68 -2.33 -11.54 18.04
N VAL A 69 -2.04 -12.31 16.99
CA VAL A 69 -0.71 -12.29 16.33
C VAL A 69 -0.55 -11.07 15.43
N VAL A 70 -1.58 -10.67 14.67
CA VAL A 70 -1.52 -9.46 13.84
C VAL A 70 -1.31 -8.22 14.70
N ARG A 71 -1.96 -8.11 15.87
CA ARG A 71 -1.74 -7.02 16.83
C ARG A 71 -0.30 -7.00 17.36
N GLN A 72 0.30 -8.17 17.60
CA GLN A 72 1.71 -8.27 18.01
C GLN A 72 2.67 -7.87 16.89
N ASN A 73 2.40 -8.30 15.65
CA ASN A 73 3.20 -7.92 14.49
C ASN A 73 3.14 -6.40 14.26
N LEU A 74 1.94 -5.79 14.25
CA LEU A 74 1.78 -4.33 14.13
C LEU A 74 2.56 -3.56 15.19
N ALA A 75 2.44 -3.98 16.46
CA ALA A 75 3.19 -3.35 17.54
C ALA A 75 4.71 -3.56 17.40
N GLY A 76 5.15 -4.73 16.90
CA GLY A 76 6.54 -5.00 16.60
C GLY A 76 7.11 -4.09 15.51
N ILE A 77 6.38 -3.93 14.42
CA ILE A 77 6.70 -3.02 13.31
C ILE A 77 6.78 -1.59 13.84
N ALA A 78 5.77 -1.13 14.57
CA ALA A 78 5.71 0.22 15.13
C ALA A 78 6.90 0.50 16.07
N ARG A 79 7.25 -0.43 16.96
CA ARG A 79 8.41 -0.29 17.86
C ARG A 79 9.73 -0.24 17.10
N ALA A 80 9.88 -1.07 16.06
CA ALA A 80 11.09 -1.06 15.23
C ALA A 80 11.24 0.30 14.54
N ILE A 81 10.19 0.83 13.94
CA ILE A 81 10.22 2.15 13.27
C ILE A 81 10.46 3.28 14.29
N ALA A 82 9.83 3.22 15.46
CA ALA A 82 9.93 4.24 16.52
C ALA A 82 11.36 4.45 17.05
N ALA A 83 12.26 3.48 16.86
CA ALA A 83 13.68 3.63 17.18
C ALA A 83 14.43 4.57 16.20
N HIS A 84 13.88 4.79 15.01
CA HIS A 84 14.53 5.54 13.93
C HIS A 84 13.80 6.84 13.57
N GLU A 85 12.48 6.93 13.76
CA GLU A 85 11.66 8.11 13.53
C GLU A 85 10.33 8.10 14.31
N PRO A 86 9.63 9.25 14.46
CA PRO A 86 8.33 9.27 15.15
C PRO A 86 7.28 8.38 14.49
N VAL A 87 6.50 7.67 15.30
CA VAL A 87 5.37 6.84 14.82
C VAL A 87 4.07 7.34 15.42
N LYS A 88 3.06 7.50 14.56
CA LYS A 88 1.68 7.85 14.92
C LYS A 88 0.76 6.69 14.55
N MET A 89 0.12 6.09 15.54
CA MET A 89 -0.72 4.91 15.40
C MET A 89 -2.19 5.30 15.59
N LEU A 90 -2.98 5.24 14.52
CA LEU A 90 -4.44 5.34 14.63
C LEU A 90 -4.98 4.14 15.42
N VAL A 91 -5.92 4.37 16.33
CA VAL A 91 -6.47 3.32 17.19
C VAL A 91 -7.91 3.62 17.58
N ARG A 92 -8.78 2.62 17.55
CA ARG A 92 -10.15 2.76 18.05
C ARG A 92 -10.16 2.97 19.56
N GLU A 93 -11.12 3.73 20.07
CA GLU A 93 -11.20 4.09 21.49
C GLU A 93 -11.09 2.87 22.42
N GLN A 94 -11.86 1.82 22.10
CA GLN A 94 -11.91 0.56 22.86
C GLN A 94 -10.63 -0.27 22.79
N GLU A 95 -9.70 0.03 21.88
CA GLU A 95 -8.44 -0.70 21.70
C GLU A 95 -7.23 0.03 22.27
N GLN A 96 -7.39 1.27 22.75
CA GLN A 96 -6.29 2.12 23.22
C GLN A 96 -5.43 1.45 24.30
N GLU A 97 -6.04 0.83 25.32
CA GLU A 97 -5.28 0.17 26.39
C GLU A 97 -4.42 -0.98 25.85
N THR A 98 -4.98 -1.77 24.92
CA THR A 98 -4.26 -2.88 24.29
C THR A 98 -3.13 -2.34 23.41
N ALA A 99 -3.39 -1.33 22.59
CA ALA A 99 -2.39 -0.71 21.73
C ALA A 99 -1.26 -0.08 22.56
N ALA A 100 -1.57 0.63 23.64
CA ALA A 100 -0.58 1.26 24.52
C ALA A 100 0.33 0.22 25.17
N ARG A 101 -0.25 -0.87 25.68
CA ARG A 101 0.52 -1.97 26.28
C ARG A 101 1.45 -2.65 25.27
N LEU A 102 0.99 -2.85 24.03
CA LEU A 102 1.78 -3.55 23.02
C LEU A 102 2.82 -2.62 22.36
N CYS A 103 2.43 -1.43 21.93
CA CYS A 103 3.32 -0.51 21.20
C CYS A 103 4.34 0.16 22.13
N GLY A 104 3.99 0.39 23.40
CA GLY A 104 4.83 1.13 24.34
C GLY A 104 4.79 2.65 24.12
N ALA A 105 5.50 3.38 25.00
CA ALA A 105 5.38 4.84 25.09
C ALA A 105 6.08 5.62 23.96
N SER A 106 6.87 4.96 23.11
CA SER A 106 7.56 5.60 21.98
C SER A 106 6.66 5.79 20.75
N VAL A 107 5.45 5.24 20.78
CA VAL A 107 4.46 5.35 19.70
C VAL A 107 3.34 6.28 20.17
N GLU A 108 3.08 7.35 19.40
CA GLU A 108 1.96 8.26 19.65
C GLU A 108 0.66 7.57 19.24
N LEU A 109 -0.25 7.34 20.18
CA LEU A 109 -1.58 6.81 19.87
C LEU A 109 -2.53 7.95 19.51
N VAL A 110 -3.26 7.76 18.42
CA VAL A 110 -4.20 8.73 17.87
C VAL A 110 -5.59 8.09 17.82
N PRO A 111 -6.51 8.47 18.73
CA PRO A 111 -7.87 7.94 18.73
C PRO A 111 -8.59 8.27 17.41
N CYS A 112 -9.11 7.24 16.74
CA CYS A 112 -9.76 7.32 15.45
C CYS A 112 -10.62 6.07 15.21
N GLU A 113 -11.83 6.24 14.67
CA GLU A 113 -12.57 5.11 14.10
C GLU A 113 -11.89 4.68 12.79
N ILE A 114 -11.70 3.37 12.64
CA ILE A 114 -11.04 2.71 11.50
C ILE A 114 -11.64 1.30 11.35
N ASP A 115 -11.73 0.81 10.11
CA ASP A 115 -12.27 -0.53 9.83
C ASP A 115 -11.17 -1.59 9.97
N ASP A 116 -9.97 -1.30 9.45
CA ASP A 116 -8.83 -2.23 9.44
C ASP A 116 -7.46 -1.52 9.57
N LEU A 117 -6.37 -2.22 9.29
CA LEU A 117 -4.99 -1.80 9.61
C LEU A 117 -4.18 -1.19 8.44
N TRP A 118 -4.72 -1.15 7.24
CA TRP A 118 -3.97 -0.96 5.98
C TRP A 118 -3.67 0.52 5.67
N MET A 119 -2.88 1.15 6.54
CA MET A 119 -2.57 2.58 6.49
C MET A 119 -1.92 3.05 5.17
N ARG A 120 -1.22 2.16 4.45
CA ARG A 120 -0.68 2.47 3.11
C ARG A 120 -1.78 2.85 2.12
N ASP A 121 -2.95 2.25 2.25
CA ASP A 121 -4.03 2.33 1.28
C ASP A 121 -5.12 3.30 1.71
N THR A 122 -5.37 3.40 3.02
CA THR A 122 -6.38 4.29 3.61
C THR A 122 -5.81 5.67 3.95
N GLY A 123 -4.49 5.76 4.16
CA GLY A 123 -3.77 7.00 4.42
C GLY A 123 -3.62 7.90 3.19
N PRO A 124 -3.24 9.17 3.39
CA PRO A 124 -2.99 10.07 2.27
C PRO A 124 -1.62 9.80 1.66
N VAL A 125 -1.51 10.00 0.35
CA VAL A 125 -0.21 10.11 -0.32
C VAL A 125 0.29 11.54 -0.17
N PHE A 126 1.32 11.72 0.65
CA PHE A 126 1.90 13.05 0.87
C PHE A 126 2.73 13.54 -0.30
N VAL A 127 2.64 14.84 -0.57
CA VAL A 127 3.35 15.53 -1.64
C VAL A 127 3.95 16.83 -1.12
N LYS A 128 4.98 17.32 -1.79
CA LYS A 128 5.60 18.62 -1.52
C LYS A 128 5.36 19.53 -2.71
N GLY A 129 4.94 20.76 -2.45
CA GLY A 129 4.89 21.78 -3.49
C GLY A 129 6.19 22.57 -3.57
N ALA A 130 6.29 23.47 -4.55
CA ALA A 130 7.55 24.13 -4.90
C ALA A 130 8.18 24.97 -3.76
N ALA A 131 7.37 25.49 -2.84
CA ALA A 131 7.83 26.26 -1.69
C ALA A 131 8.02 25.41 -0.41
N GLY A 132 7.92 24.08 -0.52
CA GLY A 132 8.09 23.13 0.58
C GLY A 132 6.82 22.86 1.40
N GLN A 133 5.69 23.45 1.01
CA GLN A 133 4.38 23.17 1.61
C GLN A 133 4.05 21.68 1.51
N LEU A 134 3.47 21.14 2.58
CA LEU A 134 3.02 19.75 2.63
C LEU A 134 1.59 19.66 2.08
N GLY A 135 1.39 18.80 1.10
CA GLY A 135 0.09 18.41 0.57
C GLY A 135 -0.20 16.94 0.86
N ALA A 136 -1.48 16.59 0.86
CA ALA A 136 -1.98 15.24 1.12
C ALA A 136 -3.05 14.89 0.09
N VAL A 137 -2.75 13.92 -0.78
CA VAL A 137 -3.70 13.40 -1.77
C VAL A 137 -4.51 12.28 -1.13
N GLY A 138 -5.83 12.46 -1.04
CA GLY A 138 -6.76 11.40 -0.66
C GLY A 138 -7.38 10.78 -1.91
N PHE A 139 -7.09 9.50 -2.16
CA PHE A 139 -7.48 8.79 -3.39
C PHE A 139 -8.82 8.06 -3.30
N ASN A 140 -9.77 8.58 -2.53
CA ASN A 140 -11.16 8.07 -2.46
C ASN A 140 -11.22 6.54 -2.22
N PHE A 141 -10.57 6.05 -1.18
CA PHE A 141 -10.50 4.62 -0.86
C PHE A 141 -11.88 3.96 -0.84
N ASN A 142 -12.02 2.80 -1.50
CA ASN A 142 -13.31 2.12 -1.66
C ASN A 142 -13.29 0.64 -1.23
N GLY A 143 -12.38 0.25 -0.33
CA GLY A 143 -12.24 -1.14 0.12
C GLY A 143 -11.79 -2.07 -1.01
N TRP A 144 -10.80 -1.64 -1.80
CA TRP A 144 -10.25 -2.34 -2.97
C TRP A 144 -11.32 -2.85 -3.96
N GLY A 145 -12.25 -1.98 -4.32
CA GLY A 145 -13.37 -2.30 -5.21
C GLY A 145 -14.55 -2.94 -4.48
N ASN A 146 -14.89 -2.44 -3.29
CA ASN A 146 -15.96 -2.93 -2.42
C ASN A 146 -15.79 -4.39 -1.98
N LYS A 147 -14.55 -4.88 -1.90
CA LYS A 147 -14.23 -6.23 -1.43
C LYS A 147 -14.22 -6.31 0.11
N GLN A 148 -14.07 -5.18 0.79
CA GLN A 148 -14.11 -5.05 2.25
C GLN A 148 -14.96 -3.85 2.69
N GLU A 149 -15.51 -3.92 3.90
CA GLU A 149 -16.12 -2.78 4.61
C GLU A 149 -15.05 -1.70 4.87
N HIS A 150 -15.39 -0.44 4.64
CA HIS A 150 -14.41 0.65 4.55
C HIS A 150 -14.98 2.03 4.86
N GLU A 151 -16.13 2.12 5.54
CA GLU A 151 -16.79 3.41 5.78
C GLU A 151 -15.92 4.35 6.63
N ALA A 152 -15.29 3.83 7.70
CA ALA A 152 -14.36 4.60 8.52
C ALA A 152 -13.00 4.77 7.82
N ASP A 153 -12.53 3.74 7.12
CA ASP A 153 -11.26 3.78 6.39
C ASP A 153 -11.24 4.82 5.26
N ALA A 154 -12.39 5.13 4.65
CA ALA A 154 -12.52 6.16 3.62
C ALA A 154 -12.21 7.59 4.14
N GLU A 155 -12.35 7.82 5.45
CA GLU A 155 -12.13 9.13 6.08
C GLU A 155 -10.69 9.32 6.60
N VAL A 156 -9.89 8.24 6.66
CA VAL A 156 -8.54 8.24 7.24
C VAL A 156 -7.61 9.25 6.55
N ALA A 157 -7.60 9.30 5.22
CA ALA A 157 -6.76 10.23 4.48
C ALA A 157 -7.02 11.70 4.85
N GLY A 158 -8.29 12.06 5.05
CA GLY A 158 -8.68 13.41 5.46
C GLY A 158 -8.25 13.73 6.89
N LEU A 159 -8.47 12.80 7.83
CA LEU A 159 -8.06 12.97 9.21
C LEU A 159 -6.55 13.12 9.35
N VAL A 160 -5.78 12.27 8.67
CA VAL A 160 -4.31 12.32 8.69
C VAL A 160 -3.80 13.62 8.07
N ALA A 161 -4.41 14.10 6.98
CA ALA A 161 -4.07 15.39 6.38
C ALA A 161 -4.23 16.54 7.38
N ASP A 162 -5.36 16.60 8.09
CA ASP A 162 -5.63 17.66 9.07
C ASP A 162 -4.65 17.59 10.24
N ARG A 163 -4.34 16.39 10.75
CA ARG A 163 -3.38 16.20 11.85
C ARG A 163 -1.93 16.49 11.46
N ALA A 164 -1.59 16.30 10.19
CA ALA A 164 -0.28 16.67 9.65
C ALA A 164 -0.18 18.16 9.30
N GLY A 165 -1.30 18.90 9.31
CA GLY A 165 -1.35 20.29 8.82
C GLY A 165 -1.09 20.38 7.32
N ALA A 166 -1.42 19.33 6.55
CA ALA A 166 -1.19 19.27 5.12
C ALA A 166 -2.36 19.86 4.33
N ALA A 167 -2.07 20.53 3.21
CA ALA A 167 -3.09 20.97 2.28
C ALA A 167 -3.72 19.75 1.59
N ARG A 168 -5.05 19.60 1.70
CA ARG A 168 -5.77 18.52 1.03
C ARG A 168 -5.75 18.75 -0.49
N VAL A 169 -5.32 17.73 -1.25
CA VAL A 169 -5.29 17.75 -2.72
C VAL A 169 -6.34 16.79 -3.24
N ALA A 170 -7.39 17.33 -3.85
CA ALA A 170 -8.54 16.55 -4.31
C ALA A 170 -8.27 15.83 -5.65
N THR A 171 -8.89 14.67 -5.82
CA THR A 171 -8.96 13.92 -7.07
C THR A 171 -10.27 13.13 -7.15
N ARG A 172 -10.62 12.65 -8.35
CA ARG A 172 -11.70 11.69 -8.58
C ARG A 172 -11.19 10.26 -8.77
N LEU A 173 -9.88 10.08 -8.81
CA LEU A 173 -9.30 8.74 -8.90
C LEU A 173 -9.61 7.97 -7.62
N VAL A 174 -10.07 6.73 -7.79
CA VAL A 174 -10.03 5.71 -6.77
C VAL A 174 -8.70 4.98 -6.92
N LEU A 175 -7.83 5.06 -5.93
CA LEU A 175 -6.52 4.44 -5.93
C LEU A 175 -6.05 4.24 -4.49
N GLU A 176 -5.07 3.38 -4.31
CA GLU A 176 -4.45 3.12 -3.01
C GLU A 176 -2.95 3.38 -3.09
N GLY A 177 -2.33 3.79 -1.98
CA GLY A 177 -0.89 4.07 -1.94
C GLY A 177 -0.04 2.87 -2.34
N GLY A 178 -0.43 1.64 -1.99
CA GLY A 178 0.31 0.42 -2.37
C GLY A 178 0.33 0.16 -3.88
N GLY A 179 -0.57 0.78 -4.63
CA GLY A 179 -0.61 0.76 -6.09
C GLY A 179 0.42 1.68 -6.76
N ILE A 180 1.06 2.60 -6.02
CA ILE A 180 1.88 3.68 -6.56
C ILE A 180 3.30 3.57 -6.02
N GLU A 181 4.27 3.52 -6.92
CA GLU A 181 5.66 3.51 -6.50
C GLU A 181 6.51 4.49 -7.32
N VAL A 182 7.16 5.44 -6.64
CA VAL A 182 7.82 6.60 -7.26
C VAL A 182 9.31 6.66 -6.93
N ASP A 183 10.10 7.22 -7.84
CA ASP A 183 11.53 7.49 -7.63
C ASP A 183 11.82 8.90 -7.05
N GLY A 184 10.76 9.63 -6.75
CA GLY A 184 10.78 11.07 -6.46
C GLY A 184 11.19 11.93 -7.66
N GLU A 185 11.81 11.43 -8.72
CA GLU A 185 12.33 12.23 -9.83
C GLU A 185 11.38 12.27 -11.04
N GLY A 186 10.09 12.03 -10.81
CA GLY A 186 9.03 12.12 -11.80
C GLY A 186 8.78 10.81 -12.56
N THR A 187 9.30 9.69 -12.08
CA THR A 187 8.98 8.35 -12.58
C THR A 187 8.10 7.63 -11.59
N ALA A 188 7.09 6.92 -12.07
CA ALA A 188 6.41 5.90 -11.28
C ALA A 188 6.42 4.54 -11.97
N ILE A 189 6.27 3.49 -11.18
CA ILE A 189 5.86 2.16 -11.62
C ILE A 189 4.46 1.95 -11.06
N ILE A 190 3.54 1.47 -11.92
CA ILE A 190 2.14 1.23 -11.54
C ILE A 190 1.65 -0.02 -12.26
N THR A 191 0.93 -0.90 -11.56
CA THR A 191 0.21 -2.01 -12.18
C THR A 191 -1.12 -1.55 -12.77
N GLU A 192 -1.44 -2.01 -13.97
CA GLU A 192 -2.65 -1.59 -14.67
C GLU A 192 -3.93 -1.96 -13.91
N SER A 193 -3.97 -3.13 -13.28
CA SER A 193 -5.19 -3.65 -12.64
C SER A 193 -5.53 -3.02 -11.30
N CYS A 194 -4.60 -2.35 -10.62
CA CYS A 194 -4.91 -1.66 -9.36
C CYS A 194 -5.53 -0.27 -9.57
N VAL A 195 -5.53 0.26 -10.81
CA VAL A 195 -6.05 1.61 -11.09
C VAL A 195 -7.02 1.65 -12.27
N LEU A 196 -6.76 0.92 -13.36
CA LEU A 196 -7.59 0.97 -14.57
C LEU A 196 -8.75 -0.03 -14.54
N ASN A 197 -8.87 -0.82 -13.48
CA ASN A 197 -9.95 -1.79 -13.33
C ASN A 197 -11.30 -1.09 -13.14
N ALA A 198 -12.37 -1.71 -13.63
CA ALA A 198 -13.73 -1.16 -13.56
C ALA A 198 -14.25 -1.03 -12.12
N ASN A 199 -13.71 -1.80 -11.18
CA ASN A 199 -14.02 -1.68 -9.75
C ASN A 199 -13.26 -0.52 -9.05
N ARG A 200 -12.32 0.14 -9.75
CA ARG A 200 -11.64 1.36 -9.30
C ARG A 200 -12.13 2.56 -10.09
N ASN A 201 -11.80 2.62 -11.38
CA ASN A 201 -12.05 3.77 -12.23
C ASN A 201 -12.69 3.32 -13.56
N PRO A 202 -14.01 3.04 -13.58
CA PRO A 202 -14.68 2.54 -14.79
C PRO A 202 -14.58 3.54 -15.94
N GLY A 203 -14.05 3.08 -17.08
CA GLY A 203 -13.90 3.89 -18.29
C GLY A 203 -12.71 4.87 -18.29
N LEU A 204 -11.85 4.82 -17.26
CA LEU A 204 -10.58 5.55 -17.25
C LEU A 204 -9.58 4.89 -18.21
N ASP A 205 -8.95 5.70 -19.06
CA ASP A 205 -7.83 5.24 -19.88
C ASP A 205 -6.48 5.70 -19.29
N LYS A 206 -5.39 5.10 -19.79
CA LYS A 206 -4.03 5.41 -19.34
C LYS A 206 -3.69 6.88 -19.49
N ALA A 207 -4.05 7.52 -20.61
CA ALA A 207 -3.69 8.91 -20.86
C ALA A 207 -4.33 9.87 -19.82
N ARG A 208 -5.60 9.65 -19.48
CA ARG A 208 -6.29 10.41 -18.44
C ARG A 208 -5.75 10.12 -17.05
N CYS A 209 -5.40 8.86 -16.77
CA CYS A 209 -4.75 8.46 -15.52
C CYS A 209 -3.38 9.15 -15.37
N GLU A 210 -2.54 9.08 -16.42
CA GLU A 210 -1.22 9.72 -16.45
C GLU A 210 -1.30 11.23 -16.27
N ALA A 211 -2.25 11.90 -16.93
CA ALA A 211 -2.43 13.34 -16.79
C ALA A 211 -2.80 13.75 -15.34
N GLU A 212 -3.69 12.99 -14.71
CA GLU A 212 -4.09 13.26 -13.33
C GLU A 212 -2.98 12.95 -12.32
N LEU A 213 -2.29 11.81 -12.47
CA LEU A 213 -1.15 11.47 -11.61
C LEU A 213 0.05 12.41 -11.83
N SER A 214 0.21 12.96 -13.03
CA SER A 214 1.19 14.02 -13.32
C SER A 214 0.87 15.30 -12.51
N ARG A 215 -0.40 15.72 -12.50
CA ARG A 215 -0.87 16.86 -11.70
C ARG A 215 -0.71 16.63 -10.19
N LEU A 216 -1.04 15.43 -9.72
CA LEU A 216 -1.07 15.10 -8.30
C LEU A 216 0.32 14.86 -7.72
N LEU A 217 1.17 14.13 -8.43
CA LEU A 217 2.41 13.55 -7.88
C LEU A 217 3.68 14.05 -8.60
N GLY A 218 3.54 14.91 -9.62
CA GLY A 218 4.68 15.47 -10.36
C GLY A 218 5.31 14.49 -11.36
N LEU A 219 4.58 13.45 -11.76
CA LEU A 219 5.07 12.41 -12.66
C LEU A 219 5.19 12.93 -14.09
N ARG A 220 6.22 12.46 -14.79
CA ARG A 220 6.46 12.67 -16.22
C ARG A 220 6.49 11.36 -17.00
N LYS A 221 6.69 10.24 -16.31
CA LYS A 221 6.74 8.91 -16.91
C LYS A 221 6.15 7.89 -15.96
N ILE A 222 5.25 7.06 -16.48
CA ILE A 222 4.75 5.87 -15.78
C ILE A 222 5.20 4.63 -16.54
N ILE A 223 5.83 3.70 -15.82
CA ILE A 223 6.16 2.36 -16.31
C ILE A 223 5.02 1.45 -15.90
N TRP A 224 4.18 1.10 -16.87
CA TRP A 224 3.03 0.24 -16.66
C TRP A 224 3.44 -1.23 -16.60
N LEU A 225 3.08 -1.89 -15.51
CA LEU A 225 3.18 -3.33 -15.35
C LEU A 225 1.78 -3.96 -15.52
N PRO A 226 1.64 -5.12 -16.19
CA PRO A 226 0.37 -5.86 -16.15
C PRO A 226 0.16 -6.40 -14.74
N GLY A 227 -0.97 -6.14 -14.09
CA GLY A 227 -1.33 -6.84 -12.85
C GLY A 227 -2.38 -7.94 -13.10
N ILE A 228 -2.95 -8.51 -12.03
CA ILE A 228 -3.90 -9.61 -12.12
C ILE A 228 -5.19 -9.29 -11.35
N ALA A 229 -6.17 -8.74 -12.08
CA ALA A 229 -7.48 -8.41 -11.49
C ALA A 229 -8.19 -9.64 -10.91
N GLY A 230 -8.75 -9.48 -9.71
CA GLY A 230 -9.60 -10.45 -9.03
C GLY A 230 -8.86 -11.65 -8.42
N ARG A 231 -7.53 -11.67 -8.39
CA ARG A 231 -6.76 -12.75 -7.73
C ARG A 231 -6.58 -12.49 -6.25
N ASP A 232 -5.96 -11.37 -5.90
CA ASP A 232 -5.89 -10.89 -4.53
C ASP A 232 -6.88 -9.72 -4.32
N ILE A 233 -6.98 -9.25 -3.09
CA ILE A 233 -7.91 -8.17 -2.74
C ILE A 233 -7.52 -6.86 -3.42
N THR A 234 -6.24 -6.61 -3.61
CA THR A 234 -5.71 -5.34 -4.13
C THR A 234 -5.76 -5.23 -5.65
N ASP A 235 -6.05 -6.34 -6.35
CA ASP A 235 -5.94 -6.46 -7.82
C ASP A 235 -4.50 -6.26 -8.31
N GLY A 236 -3.52 -6.78 -7.57
CA GLY A 236 -2.10 -6.77 -7.90
C GLY A 236 -1.41 -5.43 -7.66
N HIS A 237 -1.37 -4.95 -6.42
CA HIS A 237 -0.63 -3.75 -6.03
C HIS A 237 0.84 -3.77 -6.42
N THR A 238 1.36 -2.59 -6.75
CA THR A 238 2.73 -2.42 -7.24
C THR A 238 3.78 -2.72 -6.18
N ASP A 239 3.50 -2.43 -4.91
CA ASP A 239 4.41 -2.65 -3.79
C ASP A 239 4.72 -4.14 -3.49
N PHE A 240 3.98 -5.06 -4.11
CA PHE A 240 4.30 -6.49 -4.14
C PHE A 240 5.11 -6.94 -5.37
N TYR A 241 5.31 -6.05 -6.35
CA TYR A 241 5.97 -6.37 -7.61
C TYR A 241 7.24 -5.58 -7.88
N ALA A 242 7.26 -4.27 -7.58
CA ALA A 242 8.40 -3.42 -7.91
C ALA A 242 8.49 -2.22 -6.97
N ARG A 243 9.70 -1.92 -6.50
CA ARG A 243 9.99 -0.80 -5.61
C ARG A 243 11.27 -0.08 -5.97
N PHE A 244 11.31 1.24 -5.85
CA PHE A 244 12.56 1.97 -6.05
C PHE A 244 13.43 1.84 -4.80
N ALA A 245 14.70 1.48 -4.99
CA ALA A 245 15.71 1.59 -3.93
C ALA A 245 16.45 2.93 -3.98
N SER A 246 16.54 3.51 -5.17
CA SER A 246 17.05 4.86 -5.45
C SER A 246 16.69 5.21 -6.90
N PRO A 247 16.80 6.48 -7.33
CA PRO A 247 16.55 6.85 -8.72
C PRO A 247 17.36 6.01 -9.72
N GLY A 248 16.64 5.29 -10.59
CA GLY A 248 17.23 4.37 -11.59
C GLY A 248 17.55 2.96 -11.09
N VAL A 249 17.30 2.63 -9.81
CA VAL A 249 17.49 1.28 -9.23
C VAL A 249 16.16 0.76 -8.70
N VAL A 250 15.70 -0.35 -9.27
CA VAL A 250 14.44 -1.01 -8.91
C VAL A 250 14.71 -2.36 -8.29
N VAL A 251 14.05 -2.63 -7.17
CA VAL A 251 13.87 -3.95 -6.59
C VAL A 251 12.61 -4.57 -7.16
N ALA A 252 12.69 -5.75 -7.74
CA ALA A 252 11.56 -6.47 -8.32
C ALA A 252 11.28 -7.74 -7.53
N GLY A 253 10.03 -7.92 -7.14
CA GLY A 253 9.53 -9.14 -6.50
C GLY A 253 9.54 -10.26 -7.53
N LEU A 254 10.00 -11.42 -7.11
CA LEU A 254 10.05 -12.60 -7.98
C LEU A 254 9.40 -13.76 -7.25
N ASP A 255 8.34 -14.29 -7.84
CA ASP A 255 7.79 -15.56 -7.38
C ASP A 255 8.66 -16.70 -7.94
N PRO A 256 9.33 -17.50 -7.09
CA PRO A 256 10.21 -18.55 -7.56
C PRO A 256 9.46 -19.82 -8.00
N ASP A 257 8.17 -19.97 -7.68
CA ASP A 257 7.39 -21.18 -7.95
C ASP A 257 6.73 -21.15 -9.34
N PRO A 258 7.18 -21.97 -10.31
CA PRO A 258 6.58 -21.99 -11.64
C PRO A 258 5.10 -22.40 -11.69
N SER A 259 4.57 -22.98 -10.62
CA SER A 259 3.16 -23.36 -10.51
C SER A 259 2.26 -22.24 -9.97
N SER A 260 2.85 -21.21 -9.37
CA SER A 260 2.13 -20.03 -8.88
C SER A 260 1.56 -19.20 -10.02
N TYR A 261 0.39 -18.61 -9.79
CA TYR A 261 -0.23 -17.69 -10.74
C TYR A 261 0.58 -16.41 -10.94
N ASP A 262 1.40 -16.01 -9.96
CA ASP A 262 2.25 -14.81 -10.02
C ASP A 262 3.58 -15.04 -10.77
N HIS A 263 4.03 -16.29 -10.93
CA HIS A 263 5.32 -16.55 -11.57
C HIS A 263 5.41 -16.00 -13.00
N ALA A 264 4.39 -16.27 -13.81
CA ALA A 264 4.37 -15.76 -15.18
C ALA A 264 4.29 -14.22 -15.23
N VAL A 265 3.58 -13.59 -14.29
CA VAL A 265 3.44 -12.12 -14.27
C VAL A 265 4.74 -11.46 -13.84
N THR A 266 5.41 -11.98 -12.80
CA THR A 266 6.68 -11.45 -12.30
C THR A 266 7.81 -11.60 -13.32
N GLN A 267 7.87 -12.71 -14.07
CA GLN A 267 8.81 -12.84 -15.20
C GLN A 267 8.57 -11.77 -16.28
N ARG A 268 7.30 -11.48 -16.59
CA ARG A 268 6.94 -10.42 -17.53
C ARG A 268 7.29 -9.04 -17.00
N HIS A 269 7.12 -8.77 -15.71
CA HIS A 269 7.57 -7.54 -15.07
C HIS A 269 9.06 -7.34 -15.22
N LEU A 270 9.88 -8.36 -14.95
CA LEU A 270 11.32 -8.30 -15.14
C LEU A 270 11.72 -7.95 -16.57
N ALA A 271 11.03 -8.52 -17.57
CA ALA A 271 11.28 -8.22 -18.98
C ALA A 271 10.94 -6.77 -19.35
N ILE A 272 9.90 -6.19 -18.75
CA ILE A 272 9.51 -4.77 -18.93
C ILE A 272 10.54 -3.87 -18.24
N LEU A 273 10.80 -4.10 -16.95
CA LEU A 273 11.68 -3.27 -16.12
C LEU A 273 13.10 -3.21 -16.69
N ARG A 274 13.66 -4.35 -17.13
CA ARG A 274 15.01 -4.42 -17.73
C ARG A 274 15.15 -3.66 -19.06
N LYS A 275 14.04 -3.36 -19.75
CA LYS A 275 14.01 -2.58 -20.99
C LYS A 275 13.61 -1.13 -20.77
N ALA A 276 13.14 -0.80 -19.57
CA ALA A 276 12.65 0.53 -19.26
C ALA A 276 13.79 1.48 -18.91
N SER A 277 13.48 2.77 -19.07
CA SER A 277 14.26 3.87 -18.53
C SER A 277 13.36 4.74 -17.67
N ASP A 278 13.93 5.55 -16.80
CA ASP A 278 13.16 6.49 -15.98
C ASP A 278 12.85 7.81 -16.72
N ALA A 279 12.24 8.76 -16.03
CA ALA A 279 11.86 10.07 -16.57
C ALA A 279 13.05 10.97 -16.94
N LYS A 280 14.27 10.65 -16.47
CA LYS A 280 15.52 11.32 -16.83
C LYS A 280 16.31 10.54 -17.91
N GLY A 281 15.76 9.44 -18.40
CA GLY A 281 16.36 8.62 -19.45
C GLY A 281 17.40 7.62 -18.98
N ARG A 282 17.60 7.43 -17.66
CA ARG A 282 18.52 6.41 -17.15
C ARG A 282 17.90 5.01 -17.36
N PRO A 283 18.62 4.04 -17.95
CA PRO A 283 18.19 2.65 -17.95
C PRO A 283 18.06 2.13 -16.52
N LEU A 284 17.02 1.35 -16.24
CA LEU A 284 16.83 0.81 -14.89
C LEU A 284 17.81 -0.32 -14.58
N LYS A 285 18.50 -0.23 -13.44
CA LYS A 285 19.15 -1.37 -12.80
C LYS A 285 18.10 -2.14 -12.02
N VAL A 286 17.84 -3.38 -12.41
CA VAL A 286 16.84 -4.25 -11.76
C VAL A 286 17.53 -5.28 -10.87
N VAL A 287 17.24 -5.24 -9.57
CA VAL A 287 17.65 -6.21 -8.55
C VAL A 287 16.44 -7.04 -8.17
N THR A 288 16.57 -8.36 -8.09
CA THR A 288 15.44 -9.25 -7.78
C THR A 288 15.44 -9.68 -6.32
N LEU A 289 14.28 -9.64 -5.67
CA LEU A 289 14.04 -10.29 -4.39
C LEU A 289 13.08 -11.47 -4.60
N PRO A 290 13.59 -12.72 -4.61
CA PRO A 290 12.73 -13.89 -4.66
C PRO A 290 11.95 -14.04 -3.36
N GLY A 291 10.70 -14.49 -3.43
CA GLY A 291 9.93 -14.95 -2.28
C GLY A 291 10.58 -16.16 -1.58
N PRO A 292 10.12 -16.52 -0.37
CA PRO A 292 10.64 -17.69 0.35
C PRO A 292 10.27 -18.99 -0.38
N GLY A 293 11.10 -20.02 -0.24
CA GLY A 293 10.78 -21.36 -0.75
C GLY A 293 9.77 -22.12 0.12
N SER A 294 9.60 -21.69 1.38
CA SER A 294 8.61 -22.20 2.32
C SER A 294 8.35 -21.16 3.40
N VAL A 295 7.16 -21.15 3.98
CA VAL A 295 6.82 -20.31 5.13
C VAL A 295 6.58 -21.17 6.37
N ARG A 296 6.49 -20.53 7.53
CA ARG A 296 6.08 -21.20 8.78
C ARG A 296 4.60 -21.60 8.72
N ALA A 297 4.34 -22.90 8.87
CA ALA A 297 3.00 -23.48 8.77
C ALA A 297 1.98 -22.99 9.83
N ARG A 298 2.41 -22.27 10.88
CA ARG A 298 1.55 -21.93 12.01
C ARG A 298 0.40 -20.99 11.62
N TYR A 299 0.60 -20.09 10.67
CA TYR A 299 -0.39 -19.11 10.23
C TYR A 299 -0.58 -19.06 8.71
N GLU A 300 0.12 -19.92 7.97
CA GLU A 300 -0.05 -20.12 6.53
C GLU A 300 -1.51 -20.43 6.17
N ASN A 301 -2.00 -19.76 5.12
CA ASN A 301 -3.33 -19.91 4.55
C ASN A 301 -3.32 -19.48 3.06
N ASP A 302 -4.46 -19.60 2.37
CA ASP A 302 -4.59 -19.25 0.95
C ASP A 302 -4.42 -17.74 0.66
N GLN A 303 -4.41 -16.90 1.69
CA GLN A 303 -4.24 -15.44 1.61
C GLN A 303 -2.81 -15.01 1.99
N PHE A 304 -1.92 -15.94 2.34
CA PHE A 304 -0.63 -15.59 2.94
C PHE A 304 0.29 -14.89 1.92
N ALA A 305 0.58 -13.61 2.14
CA ALA A 305 1.36 -12.78 1.22
C ALA A 305 2.85 -12.75 1.59
N ALA A 306 3.60 -13.78 1.16
CA ALA A 306 5.01 -13.97 1.49
C ALA A 306 6.00 -13.10 0.67
N GLY A 307 5.73 -11.81 0.53
CA GLY A 307 6.53 -10.91 -0.31
C GLY A 307 7.64 -10.17 0.46
N TYR A 308 8.90 -10.58 0.31
CA TYR A 308 10.05 -9.86 0.89
C TYR A 308 10.18 -8.42 0.40
N ILE A 309 9.67 -8.13 -0.80
CA ILE A 309 9.65 -6.80 -1.39
C ILE A 309 8.77 -5.80 -0.60
N ASN A 310 7.83 -6.28 0.23
CA ASN A 310 6.94 -5.45 1.02
C ASN A 310 7.61 -4.91 2.31
N PHE A 311 8.87 -4.48 2.20
CA PHE A 311 9.65 -3.81 3.26
C PHE A 311 9.21 -2.34 3.45
N TYR A 312 9.76 -1.62 4.42
CA TYR A 312 9.51 -0.17 4.57
C TYR A 312 10.81 0.56 4.86
N VAL A 313 11.04 1.69 4.18
CA VAL A 313 12.28 2.46 4.25
C VAL A 313 12.06 3.68 5.17
N CYS A 314 12.47 3.58 6.45
CA CYS A 314 12.37 4.68 7.41
C CYS A 314 13.74 5.32 7.65
N ASN A 315 13.80 6.57 8.11
CA ASN A 315 14.99 7.45 8.13
C ASN A 315 16.36 6.77 8.28
N ARG A 316 16.53 5.86 9.26
CA ARG A 316 17.80 5.18 9.55
C ARG A 316 17.72 3.65 9.50
N ALA A 317 16.63 3.08 9.01
CA ALA A 317 16.46 1.63 8.90
C ALA A 317 15.60 1.21 7.71
N VAL A 318 15.72 -0.07 7.35
CA VAL A 318 14.79 -0.75 6.44
C VAL A 318 14.14 -1.87 7.24
N ILE A 319 12.83 -1.78 7.43
CA ILE A 319 12.06 -2.79 8.15
C ILE A 319 11.57 -3.80 7.14
N ALA A 320 12.10 -5.01 7.19
CA ALA A 320 11.87 -6.06 6.20
C ALA A 320 11.16 -7.27 6.82
N PRO A 321 10.34 -8.01 6.07
CA PRO A 321 9.68 -9.19 6.59
C PRO A 321 10.67 -10.37 6.69
N GLU A 322 10.35 -11.31 7.57
CA GLU A 322 11.05 -12.57 7.81
C GLU A 322 10.01 -13.69 7.87
N PHE A 323 10.24 -14.79 7.16
CA PHE A 323 9.23 -15.84 6.95
C PHE A 323 9.66 -17.22 7.44
N GLY A 324 10.85 -17.36 8.03
CA GLY A 324 11.41 -18.62 8.53
C GLY A 324 12.16 -19.44 7.49
N ASP A 325 12.34 -18.93 6.26
CA ASP A 325 13.25 -19.49 5.27
C ASP A 325 14.63 -18.86 5.47
N ALA A 326 15.46 -19.51 6.29
CA ALA A 326 16.76 -18.97 6.67
C ALA A 326 17.66 -18.60 5.48
N LYS A 327 17.50 -19.23 4.30
CA LYS A 327 18.28 -18.86 3.11
C LYS A 327 17.72 -17.61 2.46
N ALA A 328 16.40 -17.56 2.24
CA ALA A 328 15.76 -16.41 1.62
C ALA A 328 15.79 -15.18 2.54
N ASP A 329 15.59 -15.35 3.86
CA ASP A 329 15.70 -14.29 4.86
C ASP A 329 17.10 -13.66 4.84
N ARG A 330 18.16 -14.47 4.83
CA ARG A 330 19.55 -13.96 4.73
C ARG A 330 19.78 -13.23 3.41
N ASN A 331 19.35 -13.80 2.29
CA ASN A 331 19.48 -13.16 0.98
C ASN A 331 18.80 -11.80 0.94
N THR A 332 17.57 -11.70 1.45
CA THR A 332 16.82 -10.44 1.52
C THR A 332 17.57 -9.40 2.36
N ARG A 333 18.07 -9.79 3.53
CA ARG A 333 18.86 -8.89 4.39
C ARG A 333 20.11 -8.37 3.69
N ASP A 334 20.87 -9.25 3.05
CA ASP A 334 22.13 -8.90 2.40
C ASP A 334 21.86 -7.95 1.21
N VAL A 335 20.86 -8.26 0.37
CA VAL A 335 20.45 -7.40 -0.75
C VAL A 335 19.98 -6.03 -0.28
N LEU A 336 19.14 -5.95 0.75
CA LEU A 336 18.66 -4.66 1.27
C LEU A 336 19.79 -3.85 1.94
N THR A 337 20.74 -4.53 2.59
CA THR A 337 21.92 -3.86 3.19
C THR A 337 22.77 -3.19 2.12
N ASP A 338 22.98 -3.87 0.98
CA ASP A 338 23.72 -3.31 -0.15
C ASP A 338 22.98 -2.14 -0.83
N LEU A 339 21.65 -2.23 -0.91
CA LEU A 339 20.82 -1.23 -1.57
C LEU A 339 20.60 0.05 -0.75
N PHE A 340 20.60 -0.05 0.57
CA PHE A 340 20.32 1.06 1.49
C PHE A 340 21.50 1.33 2.42
N PRO A 341 22.67 1.76 1.88
CA PRO A 341 23.84 2.01 2.70
C PRO A 341 23.55 3.09 3.76
N GLY A 342 23.97 2.84 5.00
CA GLY A 342 23.73 3.73 6.13
C GLY A 342 22.37 3.55 6.82
N ARG A 343 21.54 2.60 6.35
CA ARG A 343 20.34 2.15 7.06
C ARG A 343 20.55 0.75 7.64
N GLU A 344 20.10 0.55 8.87
CA GLU A 344 20.06 -0.77 9.50
C GLU A 344 18.93 -1.61 8.89
N VAL A 345 19.20 -2.85 8.48
CA VAL A 345 18.14 -3.76 8.03
C VAL A 345 17.62 -4.56 9.22
N ILE A 346 16.36 -4.34 9.58
CA ILE A 346 15.68 -5.01 10.69
C ILE A 346 14.64 -5.96 10.13
N GLN A 347 14.86 -7.26 10.32
CA GLN A 347 13.95 -8.31 9.88
C GLN A 347 12.97 -8.70 10.99
N LEU A 348 11.69 -8.72 10.67
CA LEU A 348 10.61 -9.02 11.61
C LEU A 348 9.73 -10.17 11.11
N ASP A 349 9.43 -11.11 12.02
CA ASP A 349 8.32 -12.04 11.84
C ASP A 349 7.01 -11.25 11.75
N ILE A 350 6.34 -11.37 10.61
CA ILE A 350 5.06 -10.74 10.32
C ILE A 350 4.00 -11.75 9.89
N ASP A 351 4.13 -13.03 10.26
CA ASP A 351 3.26 -14.10 9.78
C ASP A 351 1.76 -13.80 10.01
N GLY A 352 1.41 -13.09 11.09
CA GLY A 352 0.04 -12.68 11.37
C GLY A 352 -0.48 -11.61 10.41
N VAL A 353 0.33 -10.62 10.01
CA VAL A 353 -0.01 -9.62 8.97
C VAL A 353 -0.03 -10.28 7.60
N ALA A 354 0.99 -11.10 7.29
CA ALA A 354 1.10 -11.82 6.02
C ALA A 354 -0.10 -12.73 5.76
N ALA A 355 -0.61 -13.42 6.79
CA ALA A 355 -1.83 -14.23 6.71
C ALA A 355 -3.10 -13.44 6.37
N GLY A 356 -3.06 -12.10 6.45
CA GLY A 356 -4.15 -11.21 6.03
C GLY A 356 -4.03 -10.68 4.60
N GLY A 357 -2.97 -11.04 3.86
CA GLY A 357 -2.82 -10.65 2.45
C GLY A 357 -1.92 -9.45 2.18
N GLY A 358 -1.16 -8.97 3.16
CA GLY A 358 -0.23 -7.84 2.98
C GLY A 358 1.08 -8.00 3.75
N GLY A 359 1.97 -7.02 3.69
CA GLY A 359 3.23 -7.02 4.44
C GLY A 359 3.45 -5.74 5.23
N ILE A 360 4.70 -5.45 5.57
CA ILE A 360 5.06 -4.27 6.39
C ILE A 360 4.67 -2.98 5.67
N HIS A 361 5.01 -2.87 4.38
CA HIS A 361 4.73 -1.67 3.58
C HIS A 361 3.25 -1.31 3.58
N CYS A 362 2.37 -2.30 3.48
CA CYS A 362 0.91 -2.13 3.48
C CYS A 362 0.37 -1.54 4.80
N THR A 363 1.13 -1.67 5.90
CA THR A 363 0.71 -1.19 7.23
C THR A 363 1.26 0.20 7.60
N THR A 364 2.04 0.81 6.70
CA THR A 364 2.80 2.04 6.97
C THR A 364 2.56 3.12 5.91
N GLN A 365 2.53 4.38 6.34
CA GLN A 365 2.50 5.54 5.44
C GLN A 365 3.47 6.61 5.94
N GLN A 366 4.50 6.90 5.14
CA GLN A 366 5.50 7.93 5.44
C GLN A 366 4.95 9.34 5.28
N GLN A 367 5.27 10.21 6.22
CA GLN A 367 5.10 11.66 6.11
C GLN A 367 6.49 12.30 5.88
N PRO A 368 6.73 12.94 4.73
CA PRO A 368 8.02 13.57 4.43
C PRO A 368 8.29 14.80 5.34
N ALA A 369 9.56 15.03 5.65
CA ALA A 369 10.04 16.09 6.54
C ALA A 369 9.81 17.52 6.00
#